data_AF-A0A7C1JQ94-F1
#
_entry.id   AF-A0A7C1JQ94-F1
#
_cell.length_a   1.000
_cell.length_b   1.000
_cell.length_c   1.000
_cell.angle_alpha   90.00
_cell.angle_beta   90.00
_cell.angle_gamma   90.00
#
_symmetry.space_group_name_H-M   'P 1'
#
loop_
_entity.id
_entity.type
_entity.pdbx_description
1 polymer ?
#
loop_
_entity_poly.entity_id
_entity_poly.type
_entity_poly.pdbx_seq_one_letter_code
_entity_poly.pdbx_strand_id
1 'polypeptide(L)'
;MLQSLKAPPGRSPLRTVTAIASCGPKQRAVLLSDRDNHGLFAWALAEAYRGKADKNFDNLLEPTELFAYLSETMATQSEALAAKQTPELMLPDQRPPRLSNEAKVALRKLAATVRQDKIDPQTAQDQFTEANSLCGNEPEAKLLYGLVQLRLRDKGREEALRIFGELKAERPELLLPMQGIAWVQFERRTYRPGVNELQELVSKLPKPKNPDDPYPPEIQRLLVWIGQLREFVAEAADPARQPPSDVIAALDAAVAEHGPQAVQAYQQGRERTRKRAAEFDQQIANAPSGAIAARLRVDRQLPDRYVEFPYQDIVQQILAGLDM
;
A
#
# COMPACT_ATOMS: atom_id res chain seq x y z
N MET A 1 6.45 -24.26 2.16
CA MET A 1 7.84 -23.76 2.22
C MET A 1 8.30 -23.22 0.87
N LEU A 2 8.23 -23.95 -0.25
CA LEU A 2 8.66 -23.40 -1.55
C LEU A 2 7.70 -22.35 -2.16
N GLN A 3 6.41 -22.35 -1.80
CA GLN A 3 5.47 -21.32 -2.27
C GLN A 3 5.82 -19.89 -1.83
N SER A 4 6.54 -19.71 -0.72
CA SER A 4 7.05 -18.39 -0.32
C SER A 4 8.17 -17.87 -1.24
N LEU A 5 8.66 -18.71 -2.17
CA LEU A 5 9.60 -18.32 -3.21
C LEU A 5 8.90 -17.77 -4.46
N LYS A 6 7.57 -17.87 -4.59
CA LYS A 6 6.84 -17.16 -5.65
C LYS A 6 6.82 -15.68 -5.28
N ALA A 7 7.71 -14.91 -5.89
CA ALA A 7 7.81 -13.47 -5.70
C ALA A 7 7.23 -12.71 -6.91
N PRO A 8 6.96 -11.39 -6.76
CA PRO A 8 6.64 -10.52 -7.88
C PRO A 8 7.73 -10.56 -8.98
N PRO A 9 7.40 -10.14 -10.22
CA PRO A 9 8.33 -10.14 -11.35
C PRO A 9 9.72 -9.58 -11.02
N GLY A 10 10.77 -10.32 -11.35
CA GLY A 10 12.16 -9.91 -11.15
C GLY A 10 12.69 -10.10 -9.72
N ARG A 11 11.88 -10.66 -8.81
CA ARG A 11 12.28 -10.97 -7.41
C ARG A 11 12.17 -12.43 -7.03
N SER A 12 11.88 -13.32 -7.99
CA SER A 12 11.97 -14.76 -7.71
C SER A 12 13.39 -15.06 -7.20
N PRO A 13 13.54 -15.71 -6.03
CA PRO A 13 14.83 -16.15 -5.53
C PRO A 13 15.43 -17.24 -6.46
N LEU A 14 14.57 -17.89 -7.24
CA LEU A 14 14.93 -18.80 -8.32
C LEU A 14 15.10 -17.98 -9.62
N ARG A 15 16.25 -17.32 -9.78
CA ARG A 15 16.59 -16.57 -11.00
C ARG A 15 17.19 -17.44 -12.11
N THR A 16 17.90 -18.49 -11.71
CA THR A 16 18.63 -19.39 -12.62
C THR A 16 18.35 -20.86 -12.33
N VAL A 17 17.53 -21.16 -11.32
CA VAL A 17 17.31 -22.52 -10.82
C VAL A 17 15.86 -22.90 -11.05
N THR A 18 15.64 -24.06 -11.66
CA THR A 18 14.33 -24.71 -11.70
C THR A 18 14.16 -25.53 -10.43
N ALA A 19 13.03 -25.38 -9.73
CA ALA A 19 12.72 -26.17 -8.55
C ALA A 19 11.45 -27.00 -8.78
N ILE A 20 11.45 -28.24 -8.27
CA ILE A 20 10.28 -29.11 -8.24
C ILE A 20 9.91 -29.37 -6.78
N ALA A 21 8.73 -28.91 -6.36
CA ALA A 21 8.20 -29.19 -5.03
C ALA A 21 7.49 -30.55 -5.00
N SER A 22 7.57 -31.24 -3.87
CA SER A 22 6.98 -32.58 -3.70
C SER A 22 5.46 -32.59 -3.52
N CYS A 23 4.85 -31.46 -3.20
CA CYS A 23 3.42 -31.32 -2.91
C CYS A 23 2.93 -29.96 -3.39
N GLY A 24 1.69 -29.92 -3.88
CA GLY A 24 0.99 -28.68 -4.18
C GLY A 24 0.49 -27.96 -2.91
N PRO A 25 -0.13 -26.77 -3.07
CA PRO A 25 -0.67 -26.01 -1.95
C PRO A 25 -1.61 -26.85 -1.08
N LYS A 26 -1.37 -26.83 0.24
CA LYS A 26 -2.18 -27.53 1.27
C LYS A 26 -2.19 -29.07 1.16
N GLN A 27 -1.35 -29.66 0.32
CA GLN A 27 -1.18 -31.12 0.23
C GLN A 27 -0.09 -31.60 1.20
N ARG A 28 -0.13 -32.89 1.54
CA ARG A 28 0.85 -33.56 2.40
C ARG A 28 1.51 -34.71 1.65
N ALA A 29 2.70 -35.11 2.11
CA ALA A 29 3.37 -36.28 1.58
C ALA A 29 2.54 -37.55 1.84
N VAL A 30 2.45 -38.39 0.82
CA VAL A 30 1.81 -39.70 0.87
C VAL A 30 2.90 -40.76 1.04
N LEU A 31 2.62 -41.76 1.88
CA LEU A 31 3.49 -42.91 2.08
C LEU A 31 2.93 -44.12 1.31
N LEU A 32 3.81 -44.86 0.67
CA LEU A 32 3.50 -46.08 -0.06
C LEU A 32 3.59 -47.27 0.90
N SER A 33 2.45 -47.75 1.38
CA SER A 33 2.38 -48.87 2.34
C SER A 33 2.88 -50.20 1.76
N ASP A 34 2.83 -50.35 0.44
CA ASP A 34 3.32 -51.49 -0.34
C ASP A 34 4.84 -51.48 -0.56
N ARG A 35 5.54 -50.41 -0.15
CA ARG A 35 6.98 -50.21 -0.37
C ARG A 35 7.69 -49.72 0.88
N ASP A 36 7.56 -50.47 1.98
CA ASP A 36 8.22 -50.16 3.27
C ASP A 36 7.95 -48.74 3.78
N ASN A 37 6.76 -48.20 3.50
CA ASN A 37 6.38 -46.81 3.81
C ASN A 37 7.30 -45.75 3.17
N HIS A 38 7.85 -46.02 1.99
CA HIS A 38 8.56 -45.01 1.20
C HIS A 38 7.65 -43.82 0.87
N GLY A 39 8.20 -42.60 0.94
CA GLY A 39 7.47 -41.42 0.49
C GLY A 39 7.26 -41.44 -1.03
N LEU A 40 6.02 -41.24 -1.48
CA LEU A 40 5.62 -41.30 -2.89
C LEU A 40 6.52 -40.44 -3.80
N PHE A 41 6.79 -39.20 -3.41
CA PHE A 41 7.66 -38.31 -4.18
C PHE A 41 9.10 -38.84 -4.28
N ALA A 42 9.69 -39.29 -3.16
CA ALA A 42 11.06 -39.78 -3.15
C ALA A 42 11.20 -41.07 -3.96
N TRP A 43 10.20 -41.94 -3.89
CA TRP A 43 10.13 -43.15 -4.70
C TRP A 43 10.01 -42.83 -6.20
N ALA A 44 9.07 -41.96 -6.59
CA ALA A 44 8.89 -41.55 -7.98
C ALA A 44 10.14 -40.85 -8.53
N LEU A 45 10.82 -40.04 -7.72
CA LEU A 45 12.08 -39.38 -8.07
C LEU A 45 13.20 -40.39 -8.32
N ALA A 46 13.34 -41.40 -7.45
CA ALA A 46 14.35 -42.45 -7.65
C ALA A 46 14.11 -43.25 -8.94
N GLU A 47 12.84 -43.55 -9.25
CA GLU A 47 12.46 -44.24 -10.48
C GLU A 47 12.69 -43.38 -11.73
N ALA A 48 12.45 -42.07 -11.64
CA ALA A 48 12.77 -41.11 -12.69
C ALA A 48 14.26 -41.14 -13.04
N TYR A 49 15.13 -41.04 -12.02
CA TYR A 49 16.60 -41.09 -12.20
C TYR A 49 17.15 -42.46 -12.58
N ARG A 50 16.36 -43.54 -12.42
CA ARG A 50 16.68 -44.86 -12.98
C ARG A 50 16.45 -44.95 -14.50
N GLY A 51 16.03 -43.86 -15.13
CA GLY A 51 15.83 -43.76 -16.58
C GLY A 51 14.36 -43.82 -17.02
N LYS A 52 13.39 -43.95 -16.10
CA LYS A 52 11.97 -44.00 -16.49
C LYS A 52 11.40 -42.66 -16.95
N ALA A 53 12.07 -41.56 -16.58
CA ALA A 53 11.66 -40.22 -16.98
C ALA A 53 12.33 -39.74 -18.28
N ASP A 54 13.39 -40.40 -18.73
CA ASP A 54 14.07 -40.13 -20.00
C ASP A 54 13.22 -40.72 -21.15
N LYS A 55 12.35 -39.90 -21.74
CA LYS A 55 11.41 -40.33 -22.79
C LYS A 55 12.06 -40.38 -24.18
N ASN A 56 13.14 -39.62 -24.39
CA ASN A 56 13.79 -39.46 -25.69
C ASN A 56 15.05 -40.37 -25.81
N PHE A 57 15.45 -41.04 -24.72
CA PHE A 57 16.59 -41.94 -24.60
C PHE A 57 17.94 -41.29 -24.92
N ASP A 58 18.09 -40.00 -24.62
CA ASP A 58 19.34 -39.26 -24.83
C ASP A 58 20.31 -39.33 -23.63
N ASN A 59 19.92 -40.03 -22.55
CA ASN A 59 20.64 -40.14 -21.28
C ASN A 59 20.84 -38.80 -20.54
N LEU A 60 20.07 -37.77 -20.89
CA LEU A 60 20.05 -36.46 -20.23
C LEU A 60 18.64 -36.18 -19.72
N LEU A 61 18.46 -36.18 -18.40
CA LEU A 61 17.15 -35.90 -17.82
C LEU A 61 16.90 -34.40 -17.67
N GLU A 62 16.05 -33.83 -18.52
CA GLU A 62 15.66 -32.41 -18.40
C GLU A 62 14.66 -32.18 -17.25
N PRO A 63 14.63 -30.97 -16.64
CA PRO A 63 13.66 -30.65 -15.59
C PRO A 63 12.19 -30.78 -16.01
N THR A 64 11.90 -30.53 -17.28
CA THR A 64 10.57 -30.69 -17.92
C THR A 64 10.17 -32.15 -18.02
N GLU A 65 11.09 -33.03 -18.43
CA GLU A 65 10.89 -34.48 -18.51
C GLU A 65 10.71 -35.10 -17.12
N LEU A 66 11.57 -34.72 -16.18
CA LEU A 66 11.45 -35.11 -14.78
C LEU A 66 10.10 -34.68 -14.20
N PHE A 67 9.68 -33.43 -14.42
CA PHE A 67 8.40 -32.94 -13.92
C PHE A 67 7.21 -33.65 -14.56
N ALA A 68 7.25 -33.91 -15.87
CA ALA A 68 6.20 -34.64 -16.58
C ALA A 68 6.03 -36.05 -16.00
N TYR A 69 7.13 -36.78 -15.83
CA TYR A 69 7.12 -38.12 -15.25
C TYR A 69 6.60 -38.13 -13.81
N LEU A 70 7.08 -37.20 -12.96
CA LEU A 70 6.62 -37.07 -11.58
C LEU A 70 5.13 -36.74 -11.52
N SER A 71 4.64 -35.84 -12.37
CA SER A 71 3.24 -35.44 -12.41
C SER A 71 2.31 -36.61 -12.74
N GLU A 72 2.68 -37.40 -13.75
CA GLU A 72 1.93 -38.58 -14.18
C GLU A 72 1.97 -39.69 -13.12
N THR A 73 3.17 -40.03 -12.63
CA THR A 73 3.38 -41.13 -11.70
C THR A 73 2.75 -40.85 -10.33
N MET A 74 2.95 -39.64 -9.79
CA MET A 74 2.41 -39.29 -8.47
C MET A 74 0.90 -39.11 -8.49
N ALA A 75 0.32 -38.59 -9.58
CA ALA A 75 -1.14 -38.52 -9.71
C ALA A 75 -1.74 -39.93 -9.68
N THR A 76 -1.22 -40.84 -10.50
CA THR A 76 -1.70 -42.22 -10.60
C THR A 76 -1.61 -42.96 -9.26
N GLN A 77 -0.46 -42.86 -8.57
CA GLN A 77 -0.23 -43.57 -7.31
C GLN A 77 -0.97 -42.93 -6.12
N SER A 78 -1.11 -41.61 -6.08
CA SER A 78 -1.88 -40.96 -5.00
C SER A 78 -3.39 -41.21 -5.14
N GLU A 79 -3.91 -41.27 -6.37
CA GLU A 79 -5.30 -41.64 -6.65
C GLU A 79 -5.61 -43.07 -6.21
N ALA A 80 -4.72 -44.03 -6.48
CA ALA A 80 -4.86 -45.41 -6.02
C ALA A 80 -4.94 -45.54 -4.49
N LEU A 81 -4.39 -44.57 -3.75
CA LEU A 81 -4.40 -44.51 -2.28
C LEU A 81 -5.50 -43.58 -1.72
N ALA A 82 -6.44 -43.12 -2.55
CA ALA A 82 -7.45 -42.12 -2.19
C ALA A 82 -6.85 -40.85 -1.54
N ALA A 83 -5.62 -40.51 -1.89
CA ALA A 83 -4.87 -39.37 -1.40
C ALA A 83 -4.62 -38.37 -2.54
N LYS A 84 -4.10 -37.18 -2.20
CA LYS A 84 -3.76 -36.16 -3.20
C LYS A 84 -2.35 -35.63 -2.97
N GLN A 85 -1.45 -35.96 -3.88
CA GLN A 85 -0.10 -35.39 -3.92
C GLN A 85 0.33 -35.15 -5.37
N THR A 86 0.49 -33.87 -5.72
CA THR A 86 0.92 -33.43 -7.04
C THR A 86 2.21 -32.62 -6.92
N PRO A 87 3.23 -32.87 -7.76
CA PRO A 87 4.42 -32.02 -7.76
C PRO A 87 4.11 -30.63 -8.31
N GLU A 88 4.92 -29.63 -7.97
CA GLU A 88 4.80 -28.26 -8.50
C GLU A 88 6.13 -27.80 -9.11
N LEU A 89 6.10 -27.42 -10.40
CA LEU A 89 7.26 -26.87 -11.10
C LEU A 89 7.34 -25.35 -10.90
N MET A 90 8.52 -24.88 -10.48
CA MET A 90 8.84 -23.47 -10.37
C MET A 90 9.96 -23.15 -11.34
N LEU A 91 9.63 -22.38 -12.38
CA LEU A 91 10.57 -21.96 -13.40
C LEU A 91 11.40 -20.75 -12.92
N PRO A 92 12.62 -20.57 -13.46
CA PRO A 92 13.39 -19.37 -13.22
C PRO A 92 12.65 -18.10 -13.69
N ASP A 93 12.61 -17.06 -12.87
CA ASP A 93 12.06 -15.75 -13.31
C ASP A 93 13.17 -14.90 -13.91
N GLN A 94 13.17 -14.78 -15.24
CA GLN A 94 14.13 -13.97 -16.00
C GLN A 94 13.59 -12.59 -16.38
N ARG A 95 12.40 -12.19 -15.89
CA ARG A 95 11.86 -10.86 -16.20
C ARG A 95 12.75 -9.77 -15.58
N PRO A 96 13.00 -8.65 -16.29
CA PRO A 96 13.75 -7.55 -15.72
C PRO A 96 13.03 -7.00 -14.48
N PRO A 97 13.78 -6.45 -13.50
CA PRO A 97 13.18 -5.82 -12.34
C PRO A 97 12.28 -4.65 -12.76
N ARG A 98 11.18 -4.45 -12.04
CA ARG A 98 10.21 -3.36 -12.29
C ARG A 98 10.87 -1.98 -12.44
N LEU A 99 11.87 -1.69 -11.59
CA LEU A 99 12.65 -0.46 -11.62
C LEU A 99 14.15 -0.77 -11.74
N SER A 100 14.85 0.00 -12.58
CA SER A 100 16.31 -0.04 -12.66
C SER A 100 16.96 0.52 -11.38
N ASN A 101 18.25 0.24 -11.19
CA ASN A 101 18.97 0.78 -10.03
C ASN A 101 19.09 2.31 -10.11
N GLU A 102 19.27 2.85 -11.31
CA GLU A 102 19.32 4.28 -11.60
C GLU A 102 17.99 4.95 -11.23
N ALA A 103 16.86 4.34 -11.61
CA ALA A 103 15.53 4.82 -11.25
C ALA A 103 15.35 4.85 -9.73
N LYS A 104 15.77 3.80 -9.02
CA LYS A 104 15.70 3.74 -7.55
C LYS A 104 16.57 4.81 -6.88
N VAL A 105 17.76 5.11 -7.41
CA VAL A 105 18.62 6.19 -6.89
C VAL A 105 17.96 7.55 -7.11
N ALA A 106 17.41 7.81 -8.30
CA ALA A 106 16.70 9.05 -8.60
C ALA A 106 15.46 9.24 -7.71
N LEU A 107 14.67 8.19 -7.50
CA LEU A 107 13.52 8.21 -6.59
C LEU A 107 13.92 8.47 -5.14
N ARG A 108 15.02 7.87 -4.65
CA ARG A 108 15.54 8.15 -3.29
C ARG A 108 15.99 9.60 -3.15
N LYS A 109 16.60 10.20 -4.18
CA LYS A 109 16.98 11.62 -4.21
C LYS A 109 15.75 12.52 -4.15
N LEU A 110 14.72 12.26 -4.96
CA LEU A 110 13.46 13.00 -4.93
C LEU A 110 12.73 12.84 -3.59
N ALA A 111 12.72 11.63 -3.01
CA ALA A 111 12.16 11.36 -1.70
C ALA A 111 12.88 12.13 -0.57
N ALA A 112 14.20 12.31 -0.67
CA ALA A 112 14.95 13.13 0.26
C ALA A 112 14.51 14.61 0.20
N THR A 113 14.19 15.11 -0.99
CA THR A 113 13.69 16.48 -1.19
C THR A 113 12.36 16.74 -0.48
N VAL A 114 11.44 15.76 -0.43
CA VAL A 114 10.18 15.88 0.35
C VAL A 114 10.46 16.16 1.84
N ARG A 115 11.55 15.62 2.38
CA ARG A 115 11.93 15.73 3.79
C ARG A 115 12.73 16.98 4.13
N GLN A 116 13.10 17.79 3.14
CA GLN A 116 13.84 19.02 3.38
C GLN A 116 12.96 20.10 4.01
N ASP A 117 13.54 20.91 4.88
CA ASP A 117 12.86 22.06 5.49
C ASP A 117 12.61 23.17 4.47
N LYS A 118 13.58 23.39 3.58
CA LYS A 118 13.51 24.36 2.49
C LYS A 118 13.74 23.64 1.17
N ILE A 119 12.73 23.67 0.31
CA ILE A 119 12.76 23.05 -1.01
C ILE A 119 13.03 24.13 -2.05
N ASP A 120 14.03 23.90 -2.90
CA ASP A 120 14.22 24.68 -4.11
C ASP A 120 13.32 24.13 -5.25
N PRO A 121 12.35 24.91 -5.76
CA PRO A 121 11.38 24.40 -6.74
C PRO A 121 12.03 23.90 -8.03
N GLN A 122 13.06 24.60 -8.52
CA GLN A 122 13.73 24.24 -9.77
C GLN A 122 14.49 22.92 -9.60
N THR A 123 15.30 22.80 -8.55
CA THR A 123 16.01 21.57 -8.23
C THR A 123 15.04 20.38 -8.08
N ALA A 124 13.89 20.59 -7.44
CA ALA A 124 12.91 19.54 -7.26
C ALA A 124 12.24 19.12 -8.58
N GLN A 125 11.98 20.07 -9.48
CA GLN A 125 11.45 19.79 -10.81
C GLN A 125 12.46 19.05 -11.71
N ASP A 126 13.73 19.42 -11.63
CA ASP A 126 14.81 18.74 -12.37
C ASP A 126 14.96 17.28 -11.90
N GLN A 127 14.96 17.07 -10.57
CA GLN A 127 14.98 15.72 -9.98
C GLN A 127 13.74 14.89 -10.34
N PHE A 128 12.57 15.51 -10.41
CA PHE A 128 11.36 14.83 -10.86
C PHE A 128 11.46 14.43 -12.33
N THR A 129 11.93 15.33 -13.20
CA THR A 129 12.07 15.06 -14.64
C THR A 129 13.03 13.89 -14.88
N GLU A 130 14.18 13.92 -14.20
CA GLU A 130 15.16 12.82 -14.17
C GLU A 130 14.50 11.50 -13.73
N ALA A 131 13.89 11.47 -12.53
CA ALA A 131 13.28 10.27 -11.98
C ALA A 131 12.14 9.74 -12.87
N ASN A 132 11.26 10.61 -13.36
CA ASN A 132 10.10 10.23 -14.17
C ASN A 132 10.53 9.61 -15.50
N SER A 133 11.57 10.14 -16.14
CA SER A 133 12.13 9.55 -17.36
C SER A 133 12.69 8.13 -17.15
N LEU A 134 13.26 7.85 -15.97
CA LEU A 134 13.83 6.55 -15.61
C LEU A 134 12.78 5.54 -15.13
N CYS A 135 11.65 6.01 -14.61
CA CYS A 135 10.59 5.16 -14.06
C CYS A 135 9.55 4.73 -15.11
N GLY A 136 9.56 5.30 -16.32
CA GLY A 136 8.59 4.99 -17.36
C GLY A 136 7.16 5.26 -16.89
N ASN A 137 6.33 4.21 -16.85
CA ASN A 137 4.92 4.31 -16.44
C ASN A 137 4.68 4.09 -14.94
N GLU A 138 5.74 3.87 -14.15
CA GLU A 138 5.63 3.61 -12.72
C GLU A 138 5.27 4.90 -11.93
N PRO A 139 4.39 4.82 -10.91
CA PRO A 139 3.77 6.00 -10.31
C PRO A 139 4.66 6.74 -9.31
N GLU A 140 5.74 6.13 -8.81
CA GLU A 140 6.51 6.63 -7.65
C GLU A 140 7.08 8.04 -7.88
N ALA A 141 7.56 8.34 -9.10
CA ALA A 141 8.08 9.66 -9.41
C ALA A 141 7.00 10.73 -9.27
N LYS A 142 5.82 10.49 -9.85
CA LYS A 142 4.65 11.40 -9.76
C LYS A 142 4.14 11.49 -8.32
N LEU A 143 4.07 10.38 -7.58
CA LEU A 143 3.64 10.37 -6.18
C LEU A 143 4.56 11.21 -5.30
N LEU A 144 5.88 11.02 -5.40
CA LEU A 144 6.86 11.80 -4.65
C LEU A 144 6.85 13.27 -5.05
N TYR A 145 6.73 13.57 -6.34
CA TYR A 145 6.66 14.96 -6.80
C TYR A 145 5.37 15.65 -6.34
N GLY A 146 4.23 14.95 -6.31
CA GLY A 146 3.00 15.46 -5.68
C GLY A 146 3.22 15.84 -4.21
N LEU A 147 3.96 15.03 -3.45
CA LEU A 147 4.32 15.35 -2.06
C LEU A 147 5.24 16.58 -1.96
N VAL A 148 6.20 16.73 -2.87
CA VAL A 148 7.03 17.95 -2.96
C VAL A 148 6.13 19.17 -3.18
N GLN A 149 5.16 19.09 -4.08
CA GLN A 149 4.25 20.18 -4.38
C GLN A 149 3.37 20.55 -3.17
N LEU A 150 2.90 19.57 -2.39
CA LEU A 150 2.22 19.85 -1.11
C LEU A 150 3.12 20.59 -0.12
N ARG A 151 4.42 20.23 -0.04
CA ARG A 151 5.39 20.91 0.83
C ARG A 151 5.66 22.36 0.41
N LEU A 152 5.53 22.68 -0.88
CA LEU A 152 5.64 24.05 -1.41
C LEU A 152 4.41 24.93 -1.09
N ARG A 153 3.34 24.35 -0.51
CA ARG A 153 2.11 25.04 -0.07
C ARG A 153 1.54 25.92 -1.20
N ASP A 154 1.35 27.21 -0.97
CA ASP A 154 0.68 28.14 -1.90
C ASP A 154 1.24 28.08 -3.33
N LYS A 155 2.54 27.84 -3.50
CA LYS A 155 3.17 27.77 -4.82
C LYS A 155 2.97 26.42 -5.54
N GLY A 156 2.67 25.36 -4.79
CA GLY A 156 2.57 24.00 -5.32
C GLY A 156 1.16 23.40 -5.29
N ARG A 157 0.17 24.04 -4.66
CA ARG A 157 -1.19 23.47 -4.50
C ARG A 157 -1.88 23.11 -5.81
N GLU A 158 -1.86 24.01 -6.79
CA GLU A 158 -2.52 23.75 -8.09
C GLU A 158 -1.81 22.61 -8.83
N GLU A 159 -0.49 22.57 -8.78
CA GLU A 159 0.30 21.51 -9.39
C GLU A 159 0.12 20.16 -8.67
N ALA A 160 0.03 20.16 -7.34
CA ALA A 160 -0.30 18.98 -6.55
C ALA A 160 -1.68 18.43 -6.93
N LEU A 161 -2.70 19.30 -7.06
CA LEU A 161 -4.04 18.91 -7.49
C LEU A 161 -4.03 18.32 -8.91
N ARG A 162 -3.27 18.92 -9.83
CA ARG A 162 -3.10 18.40 -11.19
C ARG A 162 -2.49 17.00 -11.18
N ILE A 163 -1.34 16.83 -10.53
CA ILE A 163 -0.61 15.55 -10.47
C ILE A 163 -1.46 14.46 -9.79
N PHE A 164 -2.04 14.76 -8.63
CA PHE A 164 -2.87 13.78 -7.93
C PHE A 164 -4.18 13.50 -8.67
N GLY A 165 -4.78 14.49 -9.33
CA GLY A 165 -5.95 14.28 -10.18
C GLY A 165 -5.67 13.33 -11.34
N GLU A 166 -4.54 13.52 -12.03
CA GLU A 166 -4.07 12.61 -13.09
C GLU A 166 -3.81 11.21 -12.55
N LEU A 167 -3.09 11.07 -11.43
CA LEU A 167 -2.81 9.77 -10.81
C LEU A 167 -4.08 9.06 -10.34
N LYS A 168 -5.05 9.79 -9.78
CA LYS A 168 -6.33 9.23 -9.35
C LYS A 168 -7.13 8.69 -10.54
N ALA A 169 -7.06 9.37 -11.69
CA ALA A 169 -7.72 8.93 -12.92
C ALA A 169 -7.00 7.73 -13.57
N GLU A 170 -5.67 7.75 -13.62
CA GLU A 170 -4.84 6.68 -14.20
C GLU A 170 -4.83 5.41 -13.33
N ARG A 171 -4.82 5.58 -12.00
CA ARG A 171 -4.59 4.53 -11.00
C ARG A 171 -5.48 4.74 -9.76
N PRO A 172 -6.80 4.46 -9.88
CA PRO A 172 -7.78 4.72 -8.83
C PRO A 172 -7.60 3.85 -7.57
N GLU A 173 -6.74 2.83 -7.60
CA GLU A 173 -6.36 2.01 -6.45
C GLU A 173 -5.37 2.69 -5.51
N LEU A 174 -4.69 3.75 -5.96
CA LEU A 174 -3.75 4.49 -5.14
C LEU A 174 -4.51 5.41 -4.16
N LEU A 175 -4.27 5.21 -2.86
CA LEU A 175 -4.91 6.01 -1.82
C LEU A 175 -4.31 7.42 -1.69
N LEU A 176 -3.00 7.55 -1.92
CA LEU A 176 -2.27 8.80 -1.71
C LEU A 176 -2.81 9.99 -2.53
N PRO A 177 -3.14 9.83 -3.83
CA PRO A 177 -3.74 10.92 -4.60
C PRO A 177 -4.99 11.51 -3.95
N MET A 178 -5.94 10.69 -3.53
CA MET A 178 -7.16 11.15 -2.85
C MET A 178 -6.83 11.81 -1.50
N GLN A 179 -5.91 11.24 -0.73
CA GLN A 179 -5.45 11.83 0.53
C GLN A 179 -4.82 13.21 0.33
N GLY A 180 -3.98 13.37 -0.70
CA GLY A 180 -3.32 14.63 -1.05
C GLY A 180 -4.31 15.69 -1.53
N ILE A 181 -5.27 15.32 -2.39
CA ILE A 181 -6.34 16.21 -2.84
C ILE A 181 -7.15 16.70 -1.64
N ALA A 182 -7.59 15.79 -0.76
CA ALA A 182 -8.34 16.15 0.44
C ALA A 182 -7.57 17.17 1.30
N TRP A 183 -6.28 16.93 1.54
CA TRP A 183 -5.44 17.87 2.29
C TRP A 183 -5.39 19.27 1.68
N VAL A 184 -5.20 19.38 0.36
CA VAL A 184 -5.19 20.68 -0.32
C VAL A 184 -6.54 21.40 -0.17
N GLN A 185 -7.66 20.69 -0.29
CA GLN A 185 -8.98 21.29 -0.12
C GLN A 185 -9.17 21.83 1.31
N PHE A 186 -8.69 21.10 2.33
CA PHE A 186 -8.74 21.57 3.71
C PHE A 186 -7.86 22.80 3.95
N GLU A 187 -6.64 22.83 3.40
CA GLU A 187 -5.77 24.00 3.47
C GLU A 187 -6.38 25.24 2.78
N ARG A 188 -7.08 25.03 1.66
CA ARG A 188 -7.83 26.07 0.93
C ARG A 188 -9.15 26.46 1.61
N ARG A 189 -9.52 25.79 2.70
CA ARG A 189 -10.78 25.96 3.43
C ARG A 189 -12.01 25.68 2.56
N THR A 190 -11.87 24.85 1.54
CA THR A 190 -12.93 24.31 0.68
C THR A 190 -13.37 22.96 1.24
N TYR A 191 -14.01 22.99 2.41
CA TYR A 191 -14.25 21.78 3.21
C TYR A 191 -15.21 20.79 2.58
N ARG A 192 -16.26 21.23 1.86
CA ARG A 192 -17.20 20.31 1.20
C ARG A 192 -16.49 19.41 0.17
N PRO A 193 -15.73 19.95 -0.81
CA PRO A 193 -14.88 19.12 -1.68
C PRO A 193 -13.91 18.22 -0.91
N GLY A 194 -13.29 18.74 0.15
CA GLY A 194 -12.37 17.96 0.99
C GLY A 194 -13.04 16.75 1.65
N VAL A 195 -14.22 16.92 2.25
CA VAL A 195 -14.97 15.84 2.92
C VAL A 195 -15.47 14.82 1.90
N ASN A 196 -15.91 15.24 0.71
CA ASN A 196 -16.28 14.33 -0.37
C ASN A 196 -15.08 13.48 -0.80
N GLU A 197 -13.89 14.08 -0.91
CA GLU A 197 -12.67 13.36 -1.26
C GLU A 197 -12.26 12.36 -0.16
N LEU A 198 -12.44 12.72 1.12
CA LEU A 198 -12.25 11.79 2.24
C LEU A 198 -13.22 10.61 2.18
N GLN A 199 -14.48 10.86 1.80
CA GLN A 199 -15.49 9.80 1.65
C GLN A 199 -15.09 8.83 0.53
N GLU A 200 -14.65 9.34 -0.62
CA GLU A 200 -14.16 8.52 -1.72
C GLU A 200 -12.92 7.71 -1.30
N LEU A 201 -11.97 8.34 -0.61
CA LEU A 201 -10.80 7.67 -0.05
C LEU A 201 -11.19 6.49 0.87
N VAL A 202 -12.15 6.70 1.78
CA VAL A 202 -12.66 5.64 2.66
C VAL A 202 -13.22 4.48 1.84
N SER A 203 -14.02 4.77 0.82
CA SER A 203 -14.63 3.73 -0.03
C SER A 203 -13.62 2.84 -0.78
N LYS A 204 -12.37 3.31 -0.91
CA LYS A 204 -11.27 2.60 -1.58
C LYS A 204 -10.32 1.89 -0.61
N LEU A 205 -10.51 2.03 0.70
CA LEU A 205 -9.62 1.39 1.67
C LEU A 205 -9.69 -0.15 1.53
N PRO A 206 -8.54 -0.85 1.52
CA PRO A 206 -8.54 -2.31 1.48
C PRO A 206 -9.15 -2.86 2.78
N LYS A 207 -10.17 -3.71 2.65
CA LYS A 207 -10.77 -4.39 3.81
C LYS A 207 -9.87 -5.55 4.25
N PRO A 208 -9.78 -5.84 5.58
CA PRO A 208 -9.09 -7.02 6.07
C PRO A 208 -9.68 -8.29 5.49
N LYS A 209 -8.86 -9.35 5.36
CA LYS A 209 -9.30 -10.63 4.77
C LYS A 209 -10.38 -11.30 5.62
N ASN A 210 -10.26 -11.21 6.94
CA ASN A 210 -11.28 -11.64 7.88
C ASN A 210 -11.83 -10.42 8.65
N PRO A 211 -13.13 -10.37 8.98
CA PRO A 211 -13.73 -9.23 9.69
C PRO A 211 -13.08 -8.89 11.04
N ASP A 212 -12.49 -9.89 11.71
CA ASP A 212 -11.84 -9.73 13.01
C ASP A 212 -10.35 -9.36 12.91
N ASP A 213 -9.75 -9.45 11.70
CA ASP A 213 -8.34 -9.13 11.51
C ASP A 213 -8.12 -7.61 11.64
N PRO A 214 -7.05 -7.18 12.34
CA PRO A 214 -6.70 -5.77 12.40
C PRO A 214 -6.42 -5.21 11.01
N TYR A 215 -6.89 -3.98 10.76
CA TYR A 215 -6.40 -3.21 9.61
C TYR A 215 -4.88 -3.06 9.67
N PRO A 216 -4.18 -3.01 8.53
CA PRO A 216 -2.75 -2.68 8.51
C PRO A 216 -2.47 -1.34 9.23
N PRO A 217 -1.34 -1.18 9.93
CA PRO A 217 -1.03 0.02 10.72
C PRO A 217 -1.16 1.33 9.92
N GLU A 218 -0.79 1.31 8.64
CA GLU A 218 -0.92 2.43 7.73
C GLU A 218 -2.37 2.85 7.50
N ILE A 219 -3.29 1.88 7.34
CA ILE A 219 -4.72 2.16 7.15
C ILE A 219 -5.33 2.64 8.47
N GLN A 220 -4.91 2.08 9.61
CA GLN A 220 -5.34 2.58 10.92
C GLN A 220 -4.93 4.04 11.13
N ARG A 221 -3.67 4.41 10.83
CA ARG A 221 -3.20 5.80 10.92
C ARG A 221 -3.97 6.72 9.96
N LEU A 222 -4.28 6.24 8.75
CA LEU A 222 -5.08 6.98 7.79
C LEU A 222 -6.51 7.23 8.32
N LEU A 223 -7.16 6.23 8.90
CA LEU A 223 -8.49 6.38 9.51
C LEU A 223 -8.50 7.38 10.67
N VAL A 224 -7.47 7.37 11.53
CA VAL A 224 -7.28 8.39 12.57
C VAL A 224 -7.17 9.78 11.94
N TRP A 225 -6.35 9.93 10.89
CA TRP A 225 -6.16 11.20 10.18
C TRP A 225 -7.47 11.72 9.56
N ILE A 226 -8.25 10.85 8.91
CA ILE A 226 -9.58 11.16 8.36
C ILE A 226 -10.53 11.62 9.49
N GLY A 227 -10.52 10.93 10.63
CA GLY A 227 -11.32 11.29 11.80
C GLY A 227 -10.98 12.67 12.36
N GLN A 228 -9.68 13.01 12.43
CA GLN A 228 -9.24 14.33 12.87
C GLN A 228 -9.76 15.45 11.96
N LEU A 229 -9.67 15.26 10.64
CA LEU A 229 -10.14 16.21 9.65
C LEU A 229 -11.66 16.38 9.66
N ARG A 230 -12.42 15.27 9.69
CA ARG A 230 -13.87 15.33 9.80
C ARG A 230 -14.30 16.12 11.03
N GLU A 231 -13.71 15.83 12.19
CA GLU A 231 -14.08 16.51 13.42
C GLU A 231 -13.67 17.98 13.41
N PHE A 232 -12.52 18.32 12.80
CA PHE A 232 -12.09 19.71 12.66
C PHE A 232 -13.13 20.52 11.90
N VAL A 233 -13.67 19.95 10.82
CA VAL A 233 -14.72 20.63 10.03
C VAL A 233 -16.01 20.79 10.82
N ALA A 234 -16.38 19.82 11.65
CA ALA A 234 -17.60 19.92 12.46
C ALA A 234 -17.49 20.95 13.61
N GLU A 235 -16.34 21.03 14.28
CA GLU A 235 -16.20 21.73 15.57
C GLU A 235 -15.33 23.00 15.53
N ALA A 236 -14.34 23.04 14.63
CA ALA A 236 -13.27 24.03 14.65
C ALA A 236 -13.29 24.99 13.46
N ALA A 237 -13.76 24.51 12.31
CA ALA A 237 -13.87 25.31 11.10
C ALA A 237 -14.85 26.48 11.25
N ASP A 238 -14.62 27.52 10.45
CA ASP A 238 -15.54 28.65 10.28
C ASP A 238 -16.95 28.15 9.92
N PRO A 239 -17.99 28.46 10.74
CA PRO A 239 -19.37 28.01 10.50
C PRO A 239 -19.88 28.33 9.09
N ALA A 240 -19.46 29.45 8.50
CA ALA A 240 -19.88 29.85 7.15
C ALA A 240 -19.33 28.93 6.05
N ARG A 241 -18.29 28.15 6.35
CA ARG A 241 -17.61 27.25 5.40
C ARG A 241 -17.89 25.78 5.68
N GLN A 242 -18.57 25.47 6.79
CA GLN A 242 -18.89 24.11 7.14
C GLN A 242 -19.74 23.46 6.05
N PRO A 243 -19.41 22.22 5.65
CA PRO A 243 -20.24 21.49 4.73
C PRO A 243 -21.58 21.16 5.40
N PRO A 244 -22.63 20.94 4.60
CA PRO A 244 -23.91 20.43 5.09
C PRO A 244 -23.75 19.16 5.94
N SER A 245 -24.63 18.98 6.93
CA SER A 245 -24.53 17.87 7.88
C SER A 245 -24.70 16.49 7.23
N ASP A 246 -25.44 16.39 6.13
CA ASP A 246 -25.59 15.19 5.30
C ASP A 246 -24.26 14.76 4.66
N VAL A 247 -23.41 15.71 4.26
CA VAL A 247 -22.08 15.42 3.72
C VAL A 247 -21.16 14.82 4.80
N ILE A 248 -21.23 15.35 6.02
CA ILE A 248 -20.47 14.79 7.17
C ILE A 248 -21.00 13.41 7.53
N ALA A 249 -22.33 13.24 7.58
CA ALA A 249 -22.97 11.97 7.89
C ALA A 249 -22.65 10.88 6.83
N ALA A 250 -22.52 11.27 5.56
CA ALA A 250 -22.13 10.36 4.48
C ALA A 250 -20.71 9.81 4.67
N LEU A 251 -19.77 10.64 5.14
CA LEU A 251 -18.43 10.17 5.52
C LEU A 251 -18.48 9.23 6.73
N ASP A 252 -19.26 9.57 7.76
CA ASP A 252 -19.42 8.70 8.94
C ASP A 252 -20.00 7.33 8.53
N ALA A 253 -20.99 7.31 7.64
CA ALA A 253 -21.61 6.10 7.11
C ALA A 253 -20.61 5.26 6.29
N ALA A 254 -19.82 5.90 5.43
CA ALA A 254 -18.77 5.20 4.66
C ALA A 254 -17.77 4.50 5.59
N VAL A 255 -17.36 5.14 6.69
CA VAL A 255 -16.47 4.49 7.68
C VAL A 255 -17.17 3.33 8.40
N ALA A 256 -18.46 3.45 8.69
CA ALA A 256 -19.23 2.38 9.34
C ALA A 256 -19.26 1.09 8.50
N GLU A 257 -19.27 1.18 7.17
CA GLU A 257 -19.22 0.03 6.26
C GLU A 257 -17.89 -0.75 6.29
N HIS A 258 -16.86 -0.19 6.94
CA HIS A 258 -15.55 -0.81 7.14
C HIS A 258 -15.42 -1.57 8.46
N GLY A 259 -16.48 -1.58 9.28
CA GLY A 259 -16.60 -2.38 10.49
C GLY A 259 -16.09 -1.70 11.77
N PRO A 260 -16.28 -2.34 12.93
CA PRO A 260 -16.06 -1.72 14.25
C PRO A 260 -14.63 -1.22 14.48
N GLN A 261 -13.62 -1.92 13.97
CA GLN A 261 -12.23 -1.51 14.12
C GLN A 261 -11.91 -0.23 13.35
N ALA A 262 -12.44 -0.09 12.14
CA ALA A 262 -12.26 1.13 11.36
C ALA A 262 -12.94 2.32 12.03
N VAL A 263 -14.16 2.10 12.53
CA VAL A 263 -14.89 3.08 13.34
C VAL A 263 -14.10 3.47 14.58
N GLN A 264 -13.47 2.52 15.27
CA GLN A 264 -12.66 2.81 16.45
C GLN A 264 -11.47 3.72 16.12
N ALA A 265 -10.67 3.39 15.11
CA ALA A 265 -9.54 4.22 14.69
C ALA A 265 -9.99 5.63 14.27
N TYR A 266 -11.09 5.71 13.53
CA TYR A 266 -11.71 6.97 13.13
C TYR A 266 -12.17 7.81 14.34
N GLN A 267 -12.82 7.20 15.34
CA GLN A 267 -13.23 7.88 16.57
C GLN A 267 -12.05 8.38 17.39
N GLN A 268 -10.95 7.63 17.47
CA GLN A 268 -9.73 8.11 18.12
C GLN A 268 -9.23 9.41 17.48
N GLY A 269 -9.32 9.52 16.15
CA GLY A 269 -9.03 10.76 15.44
C GLY A 269 -9.95 11.91 15.85
N ARG A 270 -11.26 11.65 15.87
CA ARG A 270 -12.26 12.65 16.29
C ARG A 270 -12.02 13.15 17.71
N GLU A 271 -11.76 12.25 18.65
CA GLU A 271 -11.47 12.59 20.05
C GLU A 271 -10.21 13.46 20.19
N ARG A 272 -9.15 13.18 19.42
CA ARG A 272 -7.94 14.02 19.40
C ARG A 272 -8.25 15.45 18.98
N THR A 273 -9.07 15.63 17.94
CA THR A 273 -9.47 16.96 17.49
C THR A 273 -10.34 17.68 18.52
N ARG A 274 -11.33 17.01 19.13
CA ARG A 274 -12.14 17.61 20.21
C ARG A 274 -11.29 18.10 21.37
N LYS A 275 -10.34 17.26 21.82
CA LYS A 275 -9.41 17.63 22.89
C LYS A 275 -8.61 18.87 22.52
N ARG A 276 -8.07 18.92 21.30
CA ARG A 276 -7.30 20.07 20.82
C ARG A 276 -8.14 21.34 20.68
N ALA A 277 -9.40 21.22 20.25
CA ALA A 277 -10.33 22.35 20.18
C ALA A 277 -10.61 22.92 21.58
N ALA A 278 -10.84 22.05 22.57
CA ALA A 278 -11.04 22.46 23.95
C ALA A 278 -9.80 23.15 24.56
N GLU A 279 -8.59 22.68 24.22
CA GLU A 279 -7.34 23.35 24.58
C GLU A 279 -7.25 24.77 24.01
N PHE A 280 -7.64 24.96 22.73
CA PHE A 280 -7.72 26.30 22.14
C PHE A 280 -8.75 27.18 22.85
N ASP A 281 -9.93 26.64 23.14
CA ASP A 281 -11.00 27.39 23.82
C ASP A 281 -10.55 27.86 25.22
N GLN A 282 -9.85 27.00 25.96
CA GLN A 282 -9.24 27.35 27.24
C GLN A 282 -8.14 28.42 27.09
N GLN A 283 -7.27 28.30 26.08
CA GLN A 283 -6.22 29.29 25.83
C GLN A 283 -6.79 30.65 25.42
N ILE A 284 -7.88 30.67 24.64
CA ILE A 284 -8.58 31.89 24.23
C ILE A 284 -9.22 32.58 25.44
N ALA A 285 -9.89 31.81 26.31
CA ALA A 285 -10.52 32.32 27.52
C ALA A 285 -9.50 32.92 28.50
N ASN A 286 -8.33 32.30 28.61
CA ASN A 286 -7.25 32.70 29.54
C ASN A 286 -6.21 33.63 28.89
N ALA A 287 -6.46 34.14 27.68
CA ALA A 287 -5.48 34.94 26.96
C ALA A 287 -5.19 36.26 27.71
N PRO A 288 -3.91 36.63 27.90
CA PRO A 288 -3.52 37.79 28.70
C PRO A 288 -3.85 39.12 28.00
N SER A 289 -4.26 39.10 26.73
CA SER A 289 -4.73 40.27 26.00
C SER A 289 -5.71 39.88 24.89
N GLY A 290 -6.54 40.84 24.48
CA GLY A 290 -7.46 40.66 23.35
C GLY A 290 -6.75 40.34 22.04
N ALA A 291 -5.53 40.84 21.83
CA ALA A 291 -4.73 40.55 20.64
C ALA A 291 -4.30 39.07 20.58
N ILE A 292 -3.88 38.50 21.73
CA ILE A 292 -3.51 37.08 21.82
C ILE A 292 -4.76 36.21 21.64
N ALA A 293 -5.88 36.58 22.27
CA ALA A 293 -7.16 35.88 22.08
C ALA A 293 -7.58 35.86 20.59
N ALA A 294 -7.45 36.99 19.89
CA ALA A 294 -7.78 37.08 18.47
C ALA A 294 -6.88 36.18 17.60
N ARG A 295 -5.56 36.17 17.86
CA ARG A 295 -4.63 35.27 17.17
C ARG A 295 -4.99 33.79 17.39
N LEU A 296 -5.27 33.40 18.64
CA LEU A 296 -5.64 32.03 18.97
C LEU A 296 -6.95 31.60 18.30
N ARG A 297 -7.93 32.50 18.14
CA ARG A 297 -9.15 32.23 17.36
C ARG A 297 -8.85 31.95 15.89
N VAL A 298 -7.90 32.67 15.29
CA VAL A 298 -7.45 32.40 13.91
C VAL A 298 -6.74 31.05 13.84
N ASP A 299 -5.81 30.78 14.76
CA ASP A 299 -5.09 29.49 14.81
C ASP A 299 -6.06 28.31 15.02
N ARG A 300 -7.09 28.46 15.87
CA ARG A 300 -8.15 27.45 16.08
C ARG A 300 -8.87 27.06 14.79
N GLN A 301 -8.90 27.92 13.79
CA GLN A 301 -9.57 27.67 12.50
C GLN A 301 -8.62 27.12 11.41
N LEU A 302 -7.38 26.79 11.75
CA LEU A 302 -6.41 26.21 10.82
C LEU A 302 -6.31 24.69 11.00
N PRO A 303 -6.46 23.88 9.94
CA PRO A 303 -6.43 22.42 10.06
C PRO A 303 -5.07 21.89 10.52
N ASP A 304 -3.97 22.57 10.18
CA ASP A 304 -2.60 22.21 10.56
C ASP A 304 -2.33 22.33 12.07
N ARG A 305 -3.24 22.94 12.83
CA ARG A 305 -3.18 22.98 14.31
C ARG A 305 -3.78 21.74 14.99
N TYR A 306 -4.43 20.87 14.22
CA TYR A 306 -5.10 19.66 14.70
C TYR A 306 -4.46 18.40 14.16
N VAL A 307 -3.98 18.43 12.93
CA VAL A 307 -3.43 17.26 12.26
C VAL A 307 -2.38 17.67 11.23
N GLU A 308 -1.34 16.85 11.11
CA GLU A 308 -0.29 17.01 10.11
C GLU A 308 -0.48 16.02 8.97
N PHE A 309 -0.09 16.41 7.76
CA PHE A 309 -0.02 15.47 6.65
C PHE A 309 1.16 14.50 6.87
N PRO A 310 0.97 13.17 6.76
CA PRO A 310 1.96 12.18 7.20
C PRO A 310 3.07 11.95 6.18
N TYR A 311 3.81 13.00 5.82
CA TYR A 311 4.85 12.96 4.78
C TYR A 311 5.89 11.86 5.00
N GLN A 312 6.40 11.71 6.22
CA GLN A 312 7.47 10.75 6.52
C GLN A 312 7.01 9.31 6.29
N ASP A 313 5.84 8.96 6.83
CA ASP A 313 5.24 7.63 6.69
C ASP A 313 4.98 7.29 5.22
N ILE A 314 4.40 8.23 4.46
CA ILE A 314 4.09 8.03 3.05
C ILE A 314 5.39 7.84 2.24
N VAL A 315 6.40 8.68 2.47
CA VAL A 315 7.69 8.53 1.79
C VAL A 315 8.33 7.18 2.13
N GLN A 316 8.27 6.75 3.39
CA GLN A 316 8.78 5.43 3.77
C GLN A 316 8.04 4.29 3.08
N GLN A 317 6.71 4.38 2.95
CA GLN A 317 5.90 3.39 2.22
C GLN A 317 6.27 3.32 0.74
N ILE A 318 6.42 4.47 0.07
CA ILE A 318 6.86 4.52 -1.32
C ILE A 318 8.26 3.89 -1.47
N LEU A 319 9.19 4.26 -0.58
CA LEU A 319 10.56 3.73 -0.61
C LEU A 319 10.62 2.22 -0.33
N ALA A 320 9.78 1.70 0.56
CA ALA A 320 9.66 0.26 0.80
C ALA A 320 9.12 -0.48 -0.43
N GLY A 321 8.30 0.18 -1.25
CA GLY A 321 7.75 -0.36 -2.50
C GLY A 321 8.71 -0.41 -3.69
N LEU A 322 9.88 0.24 -3.63
CA LEU A 322 10.86 0.19 -4.72
C LEU A 322 11.42 -1.23 -4.93
N ASP A 323 11.44 -2.00 -3.85
CA ASP A 323 11.83 -3.39 -3.79
C ASP A 323 10.60 -4.31 -3.61
N MET A 324 9.39 -3.84 -3.97
CA MET A 324 8.17 -4.63 -4.22
C MET A 324 7.66 -4.64 -5.67
#